data_AF-A0A951HKR2-F1
#
_entry.id   AF-A0A951HKR2-F1
#
_cell.length_a   1.000
_cell.length_b   1.000
_cell.length_c   1.000
_cell.angle_alpha   90.00
_cell.angle_beta   90.00
_cell.angle_gamma   90.00
#
_symmetry.space_group_name_H-M   'P 1'
#
loop_
_entity.id
_entity.type
_entity.pdbx_description
1 polymer ?
#
loop_
_entity_poly.entity_id
_entity_poly.type
_entity_poly.pdbx_seq_one_letter_code
_entity_poly.pdbx_strand_id
1 'polypeptide(L)' 'DTTLAGDQAFAFIGANAFGHHAGELRASFDQGMWIIQGDTDGDGNADFTLLVTTQNNHQIVAGDFVA' A
#
# COMPACT_ATOMS: atom_id res chain seq x y z
N ASP A 1 -9.05 -14.95 -1.65
CA ASP A 1 -10.40 -14.87 -1.04
C ASP A 1 -10.48 -13.53 -0.34
N THR A 2 -11.04 -12.54 -1.04
CA THR A 2 -11.18 -11.15 -0.57
C THR A 2 -12.49 -10.90 0.17
N THR A 3 -13.22 -11.96 0.52
CA THR A 3 -14.57 -11.87 1.09
C THR A 3 -14.62 -11.84 2.63
N LEU A 4 -13.47 -11.88 3.31
CA LEU A 4 -13.44 -11.64 4.75
C LEU A 4 -13.48 -10.13 5.04
N ALA A 5 -14.65 -9.68 5.50
CA ALA A 5 -14.77 -8.37 6.14
C ALA A 5 -13.99 -8.37 7.47
N GLY A 6 -13.04 -7.44 7.61
CA GLY A 6 -12.23 -7.25 8.82
C GLY A 6 -10.77 -7.66 8.61
N ASP A 7 -9.85 -6.72 8.88
CA ASP A 7 -8.38 -6.82 8.86
C ASP A 7 -7.79 -7.60 7.67
N GLN A 8 -7.86 -7.01 6.48
CA GLN A 8 -7.03 -7.42 5.36
C GLN A 8 -5.58 -6.98 5.66
N ALA A 9 -4.81 -7.88 6.28
CA ALA A 9 -3.38 -7.72 6.52
C ALA A 9 -2.66 -7.44 5.19
N PHE A 10 -2.36 -6.18 4.90
CA PHE A 10 -1.61 -5.86 3.71
C PHE A 10 -0.14 -6.30 3.86
N ALA A 11 0.37 -7.02 2.88
CA ALA A 11 1.80 -7.25 2.73
C ALA A 11 2.47 -5.99 2.16
N PHE A 12 3.20 -5.25 2.99
CA PHE A 12 3.95 -4.09 2.52
C PHE A 12 5.15 -4.52 1.67
N ILE A 13 5.14 -4.17 0.39
CA ILE A 13 6.18 -4.53 -0.60
C ILE A 13 7.15 -3.38 -0.90
N GLY A 14 7.10 -2.28 -0.15
CA GLY A 14 7.92 -1.10 -0.40
C GLY A 14 7.45 -0.34 -1.65
N ALA A 15 8.36 -0.01 -2.56
CA ALA A 15 8.05 0.66 -3.83
C ALA A 15 8.03 -0.31 -5.03
N ASN A 16 8.07 -1.62 -4.78
CA ASN A 16 8.09 -2.63 -5.84
C ASN A 16 6.76 -2.65 -6.62
N ALA A 17 6.82 -3.18 -7.84
CA ALA A 17 5.61 -3.52 -8.58
C ALA A 17 4.82 -4.63 -7.86
N PHE A 18 3.49 -4.65 -8.04
CA PHE A 18 2.67 -5.73 -7.53
C PHE A 18 3.08 -7.07 -8.15
N GLY A 19 3.05 -8.13 -7.34
CA GLY A 19 3.39 -9.49 -7.68
C GLY A 19 2.19 -10.35 -8.11
N HIS A 20 1.01 -9.75 -8.27
CA HIS A 20 -0.26 -10.45 -8.49
C HIS A 20 -0.66 -11.31 -7.28
N HIS A 21 -0.55 -10.71 -6.09
CA HIS A 21 -0.98 -11.32 -4.83
C HIS A 21 -1.99 -10.40 -4.15
N ALA A 22 -3.15 -10.96 -3.82
CA ALA A 22 -4.17 -10.22 -3.08
C ALA A 22 -3.61 -9.73 -1.74
N GLY A 23 -3.85 -8.46 -1.43
CA GLY A 23 -3.39 -7.82 -0.21
C GLY A 23 -1.98 -7.26 -0.28
N GLU A 24 -1.44 -6.92 -1.45
CA GLU A 24 -0.16 -6.19 -1.54
C GLU A 24 -0.36 -4.69 -1.36
N LEU A 25 0.56 -4.03 -0.64
CA LEU A 25 0.56 -2.59 -0.41
C LEU A 25 1.93 -2.00 -0.74
N ARG A 26 1.95 -0.93 -1.54
CA ARG A 26 3.18 -0.21 -1.90
C ARG A 26 3.08 1.27 -1.56
N ALA A 27 4.23 1.87 -1.26
CA ALA A 27 4.37 3.29 -1.03
C ALA A 27 5.56 3.84 -1.82
N SER A 28 5.33 4.90 -2.58
CA SER A 28 6.35 5.63 -3.33
C SER A 28 6.21 7.13 -3.07
N PHE A 29 7.32 7.85 -3.03
CA PHE A 29 7.30 9.31 -2.85
C PHE A 29 7.52 10.01 -4.19
N ASP A 30 6.60 10.89 -4.58
CA ASP A 30 6.72 11.73 -5.77
C ASP A 30 6.17 13.14 -5.50
N GLN A 31 6.81 14.15 -6.07
CA GLN A 31 6.37 15.57 -6.01
C GLN A 31 6.00 16.06 -4.60
N GLY A 32 6.70 15.60 -3.56
CA GLY A 32 6.46 16.05 -2.19
C GLY A 32 5.36 15.28 -1.44
N MET A 33 4.76 14.26 -2.05
CA MET A 33 3.70 13.45 -1.48
C MET A 33 4.04 11.96 -1.56
N TRP A 34 3.52 11.21 -0.60
CA TRP A 34 3.49 9.76 -0.66
C TRP A 34 2.28 9.32 -1.48
N ILE A 35 2.51 8.41 -2.41
CA ILE A 35 1.51 7.68 -3.17
C ILE A 35 1.47 6.27 -2.55
N ILE A 36 0.37 5.95 -1.88
CA ILE A 36 0.14 4.63 -1.28
C ILE A 36 -0.91 3.93 -2.12
N GLN A 37 -0.64 2.69 -2.53
CA GLN A 37 -1.52 1.92 -3.41
C GLN A 37 -1.63 0.50 -2.89
N GLY A 38 -2.83 -0.08 -2.98
CA GLY A 38 -3.04 -1.48 -2.64
C GLY A 38 -3.70 -2.25 -3.77
N ASP A 39 -3.22 -3.48 -3.97
CA ASP A 39 -3.85 -4.52 -4.77
C ASP A 39 -4.60 -5.43 -3.79
N THR A 40 -5.92 -5.35 -3.78
CA THR A 40 -6.77 -6.10 -2.85
C THR A 40 -7.21 -7.44 -3.42
N ASP A 41 -7.33 -7.59 -4.74
CA ASP A 41 -7.86 -8.79 -5.39
C ASP A 41 -6.80 -9.70 -6.04
N GLY A 42 -5.58 -9.22 -6.15
CA GLY A 42 -4.42 -9.93 -6.66
C GLY A 42 -4.27 -9.87 -8.17
N ASP A 43 -4.93 -8.93 -8.86
CA ASP A 43 -4.81 -8.77 -10.31
C ASP A 43 -3.51 -8.07 -10.76
N GLY A 44 -2.71 -7.56 -9.82
CA GLY A 44 -1.47 -6.84 -10.06
C GLY A 44 -1.66 -5.36 -10.40
N ASN A 45 -2.88 -4.83 -10.26
CA ASN A 45 -3.22 -3.42 -10.40
C ASN A 45 -3.58 -2.82 -9.03
N ALA A 46 -3.53 -1.49 -8.96
CA ALA A 46 -3.98 -0.79 -7.77
C ALA A 46 -5.52 -0.71 -7.76
N ASP A 47 -6.14 -1.30 -6.74
CA ASP A 47 -7.57 -1.17 -6.47
C ASP A 47 -7.91 0.17 -5.80
N PHE A 48 -6.95 0.73 -5.06
CA PHE A 48 -7.06 2.06 -4.50
C PHE A 48 -5.72 2.81 -4.54
N THR A 49 -5.80 4.14 -4.44
CA THR A 49 -4.64 5.02 -4.32
C THR A 49 -4.93 6.16 -3.35
N LEU A 50 -3.98 6.43 -2.46
CA LEU A 50 -4.01 7.53 -1.50
C LEU A 50 -2.84 8.48 -1.77
N LEU A 51 -3.11 9.78 -1.77
CA LEU A 51 -2.08 10.81 -1.71
C LEU A 51 -1.95 11.26 -0.26
N VAL A 52 -0.75 11.12 0.30
CA VAL A 52 -0.49 11.36 1.72
C VAL A 52 0.64 12.38 1.87
N THR A 53 0.42 13.39 2.69
CA THR A 53 1.46 14.30 3.16
C THR A 53 1.90 13.89 4.56
N THR A 54 3.19 14.08 4.85
CA THR A 54 3.80 13.71 6.13
C THR A 54 4.43 14.94 6.77
N GLN A 55 4.28 15.08 8.08
CA GLN A 55 5.00 16.11 8.83
C GLN A 55 6.48 15.74 8.97
N ASN A 56 7.36 16.75 9.03
CA ASN A 56 8.80 16.61 9.25
C ASN A 56 9.51 15.63 8.29
N ASN A 57 9.02 15.51 7.05
CA ASN A 57 9.56 14.56 6.06
C ASN A 57 9.58 13.10 6.55
N HIS A 58 8.63 12.71 7.42
CA HIS A 58 8.52 11.32 7.88
C HIS A 58 8.43 10.36 6.68
N GLN A 59 9.26 9.33 6.70
CA GLN A 59 9.24 8.30 5.66
C GLN A 59 8.20 7.25 6.00
N ILE A 60 7.33 6.94 5.04
CA ILE A 60 6.38 5.84 5.21
C ILE A 60 7.11 4.51 5.07
N VAL A 61 7.08 3.70 6.12
CA VAL A 61 7.72 2.38 6.19
C VAL A 61 6.71 1.32 6.60
N ALA A 62 7.12 0.04 6.54
CA ALA A 62 6.26 -1.08 6.92
C ALA A 62 5.62 -0.93 8.32
N GLY A 63 6.36 -0.33 9.27
CA GLY A 63 5.89 -0.12 10.63
C GLY A 63 4.78 0.93 10.80
N ASP A 64 4.46 1.70 9.76
CA ASP A 64 3.34 2.65 9.77
C ASP A 64 1.99 1.97 9.45
N PHE A 65 2.01 0.71 9.01
CA PHE A 65 0.83 -0.07 8.70
C PHE A 65 0.65 -1.22 9.70
N VAL A 66 -0.60 -1.50 10.05
CA VAL A 66 -0.97 -2.70 10.81
C VAL A 66 -1.12 -3.88 9.85
N ALA A 67 -0.63 -5.04 10.28
CA ALA A 67 -0.90 -6.33 9.65
C ALA A 67 -2.05 -7.01 10.39
#